data_AF-A0A9C8AGL9-F1
#
_entry.id   AF-A0A9C8AGL9-F1
#
_cell.length_a   1.000
_cell.length_b   1.000
_cell.length_c   1.000
_cell.angle_alpha   90.00
_cell.angle_beta   90.00
_cell.angle_gamma   90.00
#
_symmetry.space_group_name_H-M   'P 1'
#
loop_
_entity.id
_entity.type
_entity.pdbx_description
1 polymer ?
#
loop_
_entity_poly.entity_id
_entity_poly.type
_entity_poly.pdbx_seq_one_letter_code
_entity_poly.pdbx_strand_id
1 'polypeptide(L)'
;RLNQYKPFDTAKVFFMIQEMEAWILSQVDKIEEFGKDEGLIRKRDNEEISGNSLIKNKHPEQINKPSEKLDTIFRQYFDVVKIRRGFERKIGKRYSKAFDGPKLIGLLDLQTLMQYFDEAKRLIDYIKK
;
A
#
# COMPACT_ATOMS: atom_id res chain seq x y z
N ARG A 1 -17.46 27.59 -24.55
CA ARG A 1 -17.97 27.18 -23.21
C ARG A 1 -16.87 26.40 -22.50
N LEU A 2 -15.96 27.06 -21.78
CA LEU A 2 -14.82 26.44 -21.09
C LEU A 2 -14.52 27.14 -19.74
N ASN A 3 -15.55 27.67 -19.07
CA ASN A 3 -15.41 28.53 -17.88
C ASN A 3 -15.85 27.85 -16.57
N GLN A 4 -15.60 26.55 -16.37
CA GLN A 4 -15.89 25.90 -15.08
C GLN A 4 -14.87 24.83 -14.65
N TYR A 5 -13.61 24.94 -15.06
CA TYR A 5 -12.56 24.20 -14.35
C TYR A 5 -11.96 25.11 -13.28
N LYS A 6 -12.39 24.93 -12.02
CA LYS A 6 -11.58 25.38 -10.89
C LYS A 6 -10.23 24.65 -11.00
N PRO A 7 -9.09 25.34 -10.87
CA PRO A 7 -7.80 24.68 -10.84
C PRO A 7 -7.83 23.64 -9.72
N PHE A 8 -7.63 22.39 -10.10
CA PHE A 8 -7.63 21.28 -9.18
C PHE A 8 -6.40 21.42 -8.28
N ASP A 9 -6.60 21.38 -6.97
CA ASP A 9 -5.51 21.52 -6.00
C ASP A 9 -4.65 20.26 -6.01
N THR A 10 -3.66 20.24 -6.90
CA THR A 10 -2.75 19.11 -7.09
C THR A 10 -1.90 18.84 -5.84
N ALA A 11 -1.74 19.80 -4.93
CA ALA A 11 -1.03 19.58 -3.68
C ALA A 11 -1.80 18.62 -2.77
N LYS A 12 -3.13 18.79 -2.64
CA LYS A 12 -3.97 17.85 -1.87
C LYS A 12 -3.95 16.43 -2.43
N VAL A 13 -3.93 16.30 -3.76
CA VAL A 13 -3.84 15.01 -4.42
C VAL A 13 -2.46 14.37 -4.29
N PHE A 14 -1.40 15.18 -4.32
CA PHE A 14 -0.04 14.70 -4.05
C PHE A 14 0.13 14.20 -2.61
N PHE A 15 -0.44 14.92 -1.62
CA PHE A 15 -0.49 14.47 -0.22
C PHE A 15 -1.27 13.16 -0.08
N MET A 16 -2.49 13.06 -0.62
CA MET A 16 -3.26 11.82 -0.60
C MET A 16 -2.55 10.64 -1.27
N ILE A 17 -1.82 10.88 -2.37
CA ILE A 17 -1.07 9.84 -3.07
C ILE A 17 0.15 9.37 -2.26
N GLN A 18 0.80 10.22 -1.46
CA GLN A 18 1.89 9.79 -0.57
C GLN A 18 1.39 9.02 0.66
N GLU A 19 0.17 9.31 1.13
CA GLU A 19 -0.49 8.61 2.25
C GLU A 19 -1.01 7.22 1.87
N MET A 20 -1.20 6.91 0.57
CA MET A 20 -1.77 5.61 0.16
C MET A 20 -0.92 4.43 0.64
N GLU A 21 0.40 4.56 0.63
CA GLU A 21 1.26 3.49 1.17
C GLU A 21 1.16 3.39 2.69
N ALA A 22 0.89 4.48 3.42
CA ALA A 22 0.61 4.42 4.86
C ALA A 22 -0.73 3.73 5.11
N TRP A 23 -1.74 3.98 4.27
CA TRP A 23 -3.03 3.28 4.30
C TRP A 23 -2.85 1.78 4.09
N ILE A 24 -2.03 1.37 3.11
CA ILE A 24 -1.71 -0.04 2.89
C ILE A 24 -0.99 -0.64 4.09
N LEU A 25 -0.02 0.07 4.68
CA LEU A 25 0.69 -0.38 5.87
C LEU A 25 -0.18 -0.48 7.12
N SER A 26 -1.31 0.24 7.17
CA SER A 26 -2.29 0.14 8.26
C SER A 26 -3.11 -1.15 8.23
N GLN A 27 -3.18 -1.84 7.08
CA GLN A 27 -3.99 -3.03 6.87
C GLN A 27 -3.12 -4.19 6.33
N VAL A 28 -2.29 -4.75 7.23
CA VAL A 28 -1.30 -5.78 6.86
C VAL A 28 -1.93 -7.09 6.36
N ASP A 29 -3.17 -7.37 6.74
CA ASP A 29 -3.96 -8.48 6.22
C ASP A 29 -4.17 -8.34 4.70
N LYS A 30 -4.35 -7.12 4.20
CA LYS A 30 -4.49 -6.84 2.76
C LYS A 30 -3.20 -7.02 1.98
N ILE A 31 -2.05 -6.87 2.64
CA ILE A 31 -0.75 -7.20 2.05
C ILE A 31 -0.61 -8.72 1.89
N GLU A 32 -1.06 -9.50 2.88
CA GLU A 32 -1.07 -10.97 2.79
C GLU A 32 -2.07 -11.48 1.74
N GLU A 33 -3.27 -10.88 1.68
CA GLU A 33 -4.29 -11.16 0.65
C GLU A 33 -3.74 -10.90 -0.75
N PHE A 34 -3.18 -9.71 -0.98
CA PHE A 34 -2.51 -9.37 -2.24
C PHE A 34 -1.41 -10.35 -2.62
N GLY A 35 -0.58 -10.77 -1.65
CA GLY A 35 0.48 -11.74 -1.89
C GLY A 35 -0.05 -13.09 -2.38
N LYS A 36 -1.19 -13.54 -1.85
CA LYS A 36 -1.87 -14.77 -2.31
C LYS A 36 -2.45 -14.60 -3.71
N ASP A 37 -3.16 -13.51 -3.95
CA ASP A 37 -3.83 -13.24 -5.23
C ASP A 37 -2.83 -13.12 -6.40
N GLU A 38 -1.67 -12.51 -6.15
CA GLU A 38 -0.61 -12.38 -7.15
C GLU A 38 0.29 -13.62 -7.26
N GLY A 39 0.00 -14.70 -6.51
CA GLY A 39 0.78 -15.93 -6.53
C GLY A 39 2.22 -15.76 -6.03
N LEU A 40 2.45 -14.85 -5.09
CA LEU A 40 3.77 -14.61 -4.51
C LEU A 40 4.17 -15.74 -3.54
N ILE A 41 5.46 -16.00 -3.44
CA ILE A 41 6.00 -17.00 -2.52
C ILE A 41 6.26 -16.34 -1.17
N ARG A 42 5.56 -16.79 -0.12
CA ARG A 42 5.74 -16.31 1.25
C ARG A 42 7.06 -16.85 1.85
N LYS A 43 7.91 -15.99 2.42
CA LYS A 43 9.26 -16.33 2.89
C LYS A 43 9.36 -16.65 4.38
N ARG A 44 8.65 -15.87 5.20
CA ARG A 44 8.66 -15.94 6.66
C ARG A 44 7.29 -16.35 7.18
N ASP A 45 6.84 -17.52 6.77
CA ASP A 45 5.54 -18.10 7.12
C ASP A 45 5.23 -18.08 8.63
N ASN A 46 6.27 -18.14 9.46
CA ASN A 46 6.18 -18.12 10.92
C ASN A 46 6.07 -16.70 11.53
N GLU A 47 6.25 -15.65 10.73
CA GLU A 47 6.28 -14.26 11.19
C GLU A 47 5.12 -13.46 10.59
N GLU A 48 4.32 -12.84 11.46
CA GLU A 48 3.32 -11.87 11.02
C GLU A 48 3.97 -10.57 10.54
N ILE A 49 3.42 -9.96 9.48
CA ILE A 49 3.85 -8.65 8.98
C ILE A 49 3.60 -7.55 10.04
N SER A 50 2.51 -7.65 10.81
CA SER A 50 2.15 -6.76 11.93
C SER A 50 3.31 -6.60 12.94
N GLY A 51 4.09 -7.66 13.13
CA GLY A 51 5.23 -7.71 14.05
C GLY A 51 6.49 -7.02 13.54
N ASN A 52 6.52 -6.57 12.28
CA ASN A 52 7.70 -5.99 11.67
C ASN A 52 8.08 -4.66 12.32
N SER A 53 9.36 -4.49 12.69
CA SER A 53 9.87 -3.29 13.39
C SER A 53 9.68 -1.97 12.61
N LEU A 54 9.45 -2.04 11.29
CA LEU A 54 9.17 -0.86 10.48
C LEU A 54 7.81 -0.25 10.78
N ILE A 55 6.83 -1.04 11.22
CA ILE A 55 5.43 -0.62 11.42
C ILE A 55 4.86 -0.95 12.80
N LYS A 56 5.42 -1.94 13.51
CA LYS A 56 4.95 -2.37 14.82
C LYS A 56 4.89 -1.20 15.80
N ASN A 57 3.75 -1.07 16.48
CA ASN A 57 3.47 -0.04 17.49
C ASN A 57 3.61 1.40 16.98
N LYS A 58 3.43 1.64 15.67
CA LYS A 58 3.42 2.99 15.09
C LYS A 58 2.03 3.31 14.58
N HIS A 59 1.59 4.54 14.81
CA HIS A 59 0.44 5.05 14.06
C HIS A 59 0.83 5.13 12.58
N PRO A 60 -0.03 4.73 11.63
CA PRO A 60 0.30 4.76 10.22
C PRO A 60 0.81 6.13 9.71
N GLU A 61 0.22 7.23 10.18
CA GLU A 61 0.65 8.61 9.84
C GLU A 61 2.04 8.99 10.38
N GLN A 62 2.54 8.25 11.38
CA GLN A 62 3.87 8.45 11.95
C GLN A 62 4.95 7.66 11.19
N ILE A 63 4.55 6.83 10.22
CA ILE A 63 5.49 6.05 9.41
C ILE A 63 6.15 6.98 8.39
N ASN A 64 7.41 7.32 8.64
CA ASN A 64 8.17 8.09 7.67
C ASN A 64 8.45 7.26 6.39
N LYS A 65 8.35 7.92 5.23
CA LYS A 65 8.63 7.33 3.91
C LYS A 65 7.90 5.99 3.72
N PRO A 66 6.55 5.96 3.82
CA PRO A 66 5.77 4.72 3.84
C PRO A 66 6.01 3.85 2.60
N SER A 67 6.24 4.44 1.44
CA SER A 67 6.58 3.71 0.20
C SER A 67 7.87 2.88 0.32
N GLU A 68 8.93 3.44 0.93
CA GLU A 68 10.20 2.73 1.17
C GLU A 68 10.00 1.59 2.18
N LYS A 69 9.16 1.79 3.20
CA LYS A 69 8.83 0.77 4.21
C LYS A 69 8.02 -0.37 3.62
N LEU A 70 7.01 -0.05 2.81
CA LEU A 70 6.19 -1.02 2.11
C LEU A 70 7.04 -1.88 1.16
N ASP A 71 7.89 -1.25 0.34
CA ASP A 71 8.81 -1.97 -0.54
C ASP A 71 9.78 -2.87 0.26
N THR A 72 10.26 -2.40 1.42
CA THR A 72 11.10 -3.22 2.30
C THR A 72 10.35 -4.44 2.84
N ILE A 73 9.11 -4.26 3.30
CA ILE A 73 8.25 -5.35 3.78
C ILE A 73 8.01 -6.36 2.65
N PHE A 74 7.64 -5.91 1.45
CA PHE A 74 7.45 -6.80 0.31
C PHE A 74 8.67 -7.68 0.03
N ARG A 75 9.89 -7.09 0.05
CA ARG A 75 11.14 -7.83 -0.16
C ARG A 75 11.46 -8.84 0.96
N GLN A 76 11.07 -8.51 2.19
CA GLN A 76 11.32 -9.33 3.38
C GLN A 76 10.40 -10.54 3.46
N TYR A 77 9.13 -10.38 3.08
CA TYR A 77 8.09 -11.38 3.28
C TYR A 77 7.70 -12.14 2.02
N PHE A 78 7.95 -11.60 0.81
CA PHE A 78 7.54 -12.22 -0.44
C PHE A 78 8.68 -12.33 -1.46
N ASP A 79 8.72 -13.46 -2.16
CA ASP A 79 9.51 -13.64 -3.38
C ASP A 79 8.60 -13.76 -4.60
N VAL A 80 9.11 -13.36 -5.76
CA VAL A 80 8.53 -13.59 -7.07
C VAL A 80 9.47 -14.48 -7.89
N VAL A 81 8.89 -15.39 -8.65
CA VAL A 81 9.62 -16.23 -9.59
C VAL A 81 9.89 -15.44 -10.86
N LYS A 82 11.16 -15.38 -11.28
CA LYS A 82 11.55 -14.82 -12.57
C LYS A 82 12.34 -15.83 -13.37
N ILE A 83 11.96 -16.00 -14.63
CA ILE A 83 12.71 -16.81 -15.59
C ILE A 83 13.69 -15.90 -16.31
N ARG A 84 14.98 -16.23 -16.27
CA ARG A 84 16.02 -15.52 -17.02
C ARG A 84 16.93 -16.53 -17.71
N ARG A 85 17.04 -16.43 -19.04
CA ARG A 85 17.84 -17.35 -19.88
C ARG A 85 17.50 -18.83 -19.65
N GLY A 86 16.21 -19.13 -19.46
CA GLY A 86 15.74 -20.50 -19.20
C GLY A 86 15.88 -21.00 -17.76
N PHE A 87 16.49 -20.21 -16.86
CA PHE A 87 16.63 -20.57 -15.44
C PHE A 87 15.62 -19.83 -14.58
N GLU A 88 14.99 -20.57 -13.67
CA GLU A 88 14.12 -20.02 -12.65
C GLU A 88 14.93 -19.43 -11.50
N ARG A 89 14.60 -18.20 -11.09
CA ARG A 89 15.16 -17.58 -9.90
C ARG A 89 14.07 -16.94 -9.06
N LYS A 90 14.07 -17.25 -7.77
CA LYS A 90 13.29 -16.53 -6.76
C LYS A 90 14.02 -15.26 -6.36
N ILE A 91 13.33 -14.13 -6.40
CA ILE A 91 13.86 -12.84 -5.96
C ILE A 91 12.83 -12.13 -5.08
N GLY A 92 13.30 -11.33 -4.12
CA GLY A 92 12.40 -10.54 -3.26
C GLY A 92 11.47 -9.65 -4.10
N LYS A 93 10.17 -9.71 -3.84
CA LYS A 93 9.17 -8.87 -4.50
C LYS A 93 9.49 -7.40 -4.21
N ARG A 94 9.57 -6.59 -5.27
CA ARG A 94 9.63 -5.13 -5.17
C ARG A 94 8.21 -4.59 -5.23
N TYR A 95 7.89 -3.62 -4.40
CA TYR A 95 6.64 -2.87 -4.53
C TYR A 95 6.76 -1.90 -5.71
N SER A 96 5.73 -1.88 -6.56
CA SER A 96 5.57 -0.92 -7.64
C SER A 96 4.29 -0.14 -7.44
N LYS A 97 4.42 1.16 -7.19
CA LYS A 97 3.28 2.07 -7.04
C LYS A 97 2.32 2.05 -8.23
N ALA A 98 2.85 1.92 -9.45
CA ALA A 98 2.03 1.95 -10.66
C ALA A 98 1.27 0.63 -10.91
N PHE A 99 1.87 -0.51 -10.55
CA PHE A 99 1.29 -1.83 -10.87
C PHE A 99 0.60 -2.48 -9.67
N ASP A 100 1.24 -2.45 -8.50
CA ASP A 100 0.73 -3.08 -7.27
C ASP A 100 -0.23 -2.13 -6.54
N GLY A 101 0.07 -0.83 -6.54
CA GLY A 101 -0.68 0.20 -5.83
C GLY A 101 -2.19 0.13 -6.09
N PRO A 102 -2.68 0.22 -7.34
CA PRO A 102 -4.10 0.18 -7.64
C PRO A 102 -4.81 -1.09 -7.14
N LYS A 103 -4.14 -2.24 -7.22
CA LYS A 103 -4.68 -3.52 -6.75
C LYS A 103 -4.79 -3.54 -5.23
N LEU A 104 -3.73 -3.15 -4.53
CA LEU A 104 -3.70 -3.03 -3.07
C LEU A 104 -4.75 -2.05 -2.55
N ILE A 105 -4.90 -0.89 -3.19
CA ILE A 105 -5.93 0.10 -2.85
C ILE A 105 -7.32 -0.50 -2.99
N GLY A 106 -7.56 -1.30 -4.03
CA GLY A 106 -8.82 -1.99 -4.24
C GLY A 106 -9.17 -3.02 -3.16
N LEU A 107 -8.20 -3.49 -2.38
CA LEU A 107 -8.40 -4.42 -1.26
C LEU A 107 -8.64 -3.72 0.09
N LEU A 108 -8.35 -2.42 0.20
CA LEU A 108 -8.44 -1.72 1.48
C LEU A 108 -9.88 -1.61 1.98
N ASP A 109 -10.07 -1.88 3.27
CA ASP A 109 -11.34 -1.60 3.92
C ASP A 109 -11.46 -0.12 4.24
N LEU A 110 -12.46 0.51 3.63
CA LEU A 110 -12.67 1.95 3.76
C LEU A 110 -13.09 2.36 5.17
N GLN A 111 -13.85 1.52 5.87
CA GLN A 111 -14.31 1.84 7.24
C GLN A 111 -13.11 1.93 8.18
N THR A 112 -12.17 1.00 8.06
CA THR A 112 -10.91 0.99 8.81
C THR A 112 -10.08 2.24 8.49
N LEU A 113 -9.94 2.62 7.21
CA LEU A 113 -9.22 3.85 6.87
C LEU A 113 -9.84 5.10 7.49
N MET A 114 -11.16 5.21 7.49
CA MET A 114 -11.85 6.37 8.08
C MET A 114 -11.71 6.46 9.61
N GLN A 115 -11.30 5.38 10.28
CA GLN A 115 -11.01 5.38 11.73
C GLN A 115 -9.60 5.89 12.04
N TYR A 116 -8.63 5.57 11.17
CA TYR A 116 -7.22 5.91 11.39
C TYR A 116 -6.77 7.20 10.71
N PHE A 117 -7.50 7.67 9.70
CA PHE A 117 -7.10 8.83 8.90
C PHE A 117 -8.28 9.81 8.74
N ASP A 118 -8.16 10.97 9.40
CA ASP A 118 -9.17 12.03 9.31
C ASP A 118 -9.32 12.54 7.86
N GLU A 119 -8.25 12.53 7.08
CA GLU A 119 -8.23 12.87 5.66
C GLU A 119 -9.06 11.89 4.84
N ALA A 120 -8.98 10.58 5.12
CA ALA A 120 -9.77 9.58 4.44
C ALA A 120 -11.26 9.80 4.71
N LYS A 121 -11.62 10.08 5.97
CA LYS A 121 -12.99 10.45 6.33
C LYS A 121 -13.46 11.70 5.59
N ARG A 122 -12.67 12.78 5.62
CA ARG A 122 -12.99 14.06 4.94
C ARG A 122 -13.18 13.88 3.43
N LEU A 123 -12.36 13.04 2.80
CA LEU A 123 -12.49 12.73 1.37
C LEU A 123 -13.83 12.02 1.08
N ILE A 124 -14.15 10.98 1.85
CA ILE A 124 -15.40 10.22 1.64
C ILE A 124 -16.62 11.09 1.89
N ASP A 125 -16.61 11.91 2.93
CA ASP A 125 -17.68 12.86 3.23
C ASP A 125 -17.85 13.89 2.09
N TYR A 126 -16.75 14.28 1.43
CA TYR A 126 -16.80 15.16 0.26
C TYR A 126 -17.38 14.47 -0.98
N ILE A 127 -17.02 13.21 -1.23
CA ILE A 127 -17.51 12.44 -2.40
C ILE A 127 -19.00 12.12 -2.27
N LYS A 128 -19.48 11.84 -1.05
CA LYS A 128 -20.90 11.52 -0.78
C LYS A 128 -21.82 12.74 -0.83
N LYS A 129 -21.26 13.95 -0.90
CA LYS A 129 -21.98 15.21 -0.90
C LYS A 129 -22.43 15.59 -2.30
#